data_AF-A0A349EEZ7-F1
#
_entry.id   AF-A0A349EEZ7-F1
#
_cell.length_a   1.000
_cell.length_b   1.000
_cell.length_c   1.000
_cell.angle_alpha   90.00
_cell.angle_beta   90.00
_cell.angle_gamma   90.00
#
_symmetry.space_group_name_H-M   'P 1'
#
loop_
_entity.id
_entity.type
_entity.pdbx_description
1 polymer ?
#
loop_
_entity_poly.entity_id
_entity_poly.type
_entity_poly.pdbx_seq_one_letter_code
_entity_poly.pdbx_strand_id
1 'polypeptide(L)'
;PSYSESFKDYVNFIQVNPRYRDALTQVKDGGAYLRAIQRAGYATDPAYARKIQGLMNGPSFEEALGRLKSVNAGPITNVKS
;
A
#
# COMPACT_ATOMS: atom_id res chain seq x y z
N PRO A 1 12.80 5.86 -16.52
CA PRO A 1 12.02 5.17 -15.50
C PRO A 1 11.14 6.13 -14.68
N SER A 2 9.83 5.91 -14.68
CA SER A 2 8.84 6.65 -13.88
C SER A 2 8.34 5.84 -12.69
N TYR A 3 7.73 6.51 -11.69
CA TYR A 3 7.06 5.83 -10.58
C TYR A 3 5.98 4.83 -11.05
N SER A 4 5.27 5.15 -12.14
CA SER A 4 4.24 4.28 -12.73
C SER A 4 4.84 2.99 -13.31
N GLU A 5 5.97 3.10 -14.01
CA GLU A 5 6.71 1.92 -14.51
C GLU A 5 7.21 1.06 -13.34
N SER A 6 7.84 1.66 -12.33
CA SER A 6 8.32 0.90 -11.17
C SER A 6 7.19 0.18 -10.41
N PHE A 7 6.01 0.78 -10.33
CA PHE A 7 4.84 0.12 -9.74
C PHE A 7 4.33 -1.04 -10.59
N LYS A 8 4.28 -0.88 -11.91
CA LYS A 8 3.93 -1.98 -12.83
C LYS A 8 4.92 -3.14 -12.72
N ASP A 9 6.21 -2.85 -12.63
CA ASP A 9 7.25 -3.86 -12.47
C ASP A 9 7.11 -4.61 -11.14
N TYR A 10 6.79 -3.89 -10.05
CA TYR A 10 6.48 -4.52 -8.75
C TYR A 10 5.28 -5.47 -8.86
N VAL A 11 4.17 -5.02 -9.46
CA VAL A 11 2.97 -5.86 -9.62
C VAL A 11 3.30 -7.09 -10.48
N ASN A 12 3.99 -6.89 -11.60
CA ASN A 12 4.42 -7.98 -12.47
C ASN A 12 5.29 -9.00 -11.72
N PHE A 13 6.29 -8.54 -10.96
CA PHE A 13 7.15 -9.39 -10.14
C PHE A 13 6.35 -10.26 -9.15
N ILE A 14 5.34 -9.68 -8.48
CA ILE A 14 4.47 -10.43 -7.56
C ILE A 14 3.60 -11.44 -8.32
N GLN A 15 3.09 -11.08 -9.51
CA GLN A 15 2.22 -11.93 -10.32
C GLN A 15 2.94 -13.14 -10.92
N VAL A 16 4.17 -12.95 -11.42
CA VAL A 16 4.90 -14.00 -12.16
C VAL A 16 5.66 -14.96 -11.24
N ASN A 17 5.99 -14.57 -10.02
CA ASN A 17 6.79 -15.40 -9.12
C ASN A 17 5.90 -16.35 -8.30
N PRO A 18 6.00 -17.69 -8.47
CA PRO A 18 5.12 -18.67 -7.84
C PRO A 18 5.05 -18.60 -6.32
N ARG A 19 6.09 -18.08 -5.65
CA ARG A 19 6.11 -17.95 -4.18
C ARG A 19 5.02 -17.03 -3.64
N TYR A 20 4.48 -16.12 -4.45
CA TYR A 20 3.44 -15.18 -4.04
C TYR A 20 2.01 -15.60 -4.39
N ARG A 21 1.79 -16.81 -4.91
CA ARG A 21 0.45 -17.26 -5.33
C ARG A 21 -0.57 -17.21 -4.19
N ASP A 22 -0.19 -17.57 -2.98
CA ASP A 22 -1.05 -17.45 -1.80
C ASP A 22 -1.47 -15.99 -1.56
N ALA A 23 -0.53 -15.05 -1.64
CA ALA A 23 -0.83 -13.63 -1.46
C ALA A 23 -1.83 -13.10 -2.50
N LEU A 24 -1.74 -13.55 -3.75
CA LEU A 24 -2.68 -13.13 -4.81
C LEU A 24 -4.13 -13.57 -4.53
N THR A 25 -4.35 -14.61 -3.71
CA THR A 25 -5.71 -15.01 -3.29
C THR A 25 -6.29 -14.09 -2.21
N GLN A 26 -5.44 -13.33 -1.53
CA GLN A 26 -5.79 -12.52 -0.36
C GLN A 26 -5.90 -11.02 -0.66
N VAL A 27 -5.83 -10.60 -1.94
CA VAL A 27 -5.77 -9.17 -2.33
C VAL A 27 -6.94 -8.31 -1.86
N LYS A 28 -8.07 -8.93 -1.48
CA LYS A 28 -9.25 -8.23 -0.93
C LYS A 28 -9.09 -7.87 0.56
N ASP A 29 -8.17 -8.51 1.27
CA ASP A 29 -7.81 -8.21 2.65
C ASP A 29 -6.33 -7.80 2.67
N GLY A 30 -6.07 -6.49 2.81
CA GLY A 30 -4.72 -5.95 2.82
C GLY A 30 -3.84 -6.54 3.92
N GLY A 31 -4.41 -6.86 5.09
CA GLY A 31 -3.67 -7.49 6.18
C GLY A 31 -3.29 -8.94 5.86
N ALA A 32 -4.22 -9.71 5.29
CA ALA A 32 -3.95 -11.07 4.84
C ALA A 32 -2.93 -11.11 3.70
N TYR A 33 -3.04 -10.18 2.75
CA TYR A 33 -2.07 -9.99 1.67
C TYR A 33 -0.65 -9.71 2.20
N LEU A 34 -0.51 -8.74 3.11
CA LEU A 34 0.79 -8.37 3.70
C LEU A 34 1.45 -9.54 4.46
N ARG A 35 0.65 -10.31 5.22
CA ARG A 35 1.16 -11.52 5.90
C ARG A 35 1.61 -12.58 4.90
N ALA A 36 0.88 -12.77 3.80
CA ALA A 36 1.21 -13.76 2.78
C ALA A 36 2.50 -13.41 2.01
N ILE A 37 2.70 -12.14 1.61
CA ILE A 37 3.97 -11.75 0.97
C ILE A 37 5.16 -11.83 1.93
N GLN A 38 4.96 -11.58 3.23
CA GLN A 38 6.00 -11.80 4.24
C GLN A 38 6.37 -13.28 4.33
N ARG A 39 5.39 -14.19 4.45
CA ARG A 39 5.64 -15.64 4.48
C ARG A 39 6.37 -16.14 3.23
N ALA A 40 6.11 -15.51 2.08
CA ALA A 40 6.77 -15.80 0.82
C ALA A 40 8.21 -15.23 0.70
N GLY A 41 8.70 -14.55 1.75
CA GLY A 41 10.05 -14.01 1.79
C GLY A 41 10.25 -12.76 0.94
N TYR A 42 9.25 -11.89 0.84
CA TYR A 42 9.40 -10.57 0.20
C TYR A 42 10.43 -9.72 0.96
N ALA A 43 10.39 -9.76 2.29
CA ALA A 43 11.37 -9.13 3.18
C ALA A 43 11.84 -10.16 4.22
N THR A 44 13.09 -10.02 4.68
CA THR A 44 13.67 -10.87 5.73
C THR A 44 13.28 -10.43 7.14
N ASP A 45 12.71 -9.24 7.29
CA ASP A 45 12.25 -8.70 8.57
C ASP A 45 11.03 -9.48 9.08
N PRO A 46 11.12 -10.13 10.26
CA PRO A 46 10.01 -10.89 10.82
C PRO A 46 8.80 -10.03 11.23
N ALA A 47 8.97 -8.71 11.32
CA ALA A 47 7.91 -7.76 11.64
C ALA A 47 7.41 -6.97 10.42
N TYR A 48 7.80 -7.35 9.19
CA TYR A 48 7.50 -6.59 7.97
C TYR A 48 6.01 -6.22 7.83
N ALA A 49 5.11 -7.20 7.80
CA ALA A 49 3.68 -6.96 7.63
C ALA A 49 3.14 -6.04 8.72
N ARG A 50 3.56 -6.25 9.98
CA ARG A 50 3.16 -5.44 11.13
C ARG A 50 3.60 -3.98 10.98
N LYS A 51 4.83 -3.74 10.52
CA LYS A 51 5.37 -2.39 10.30
C LYS A 51 4.59 -1.67 9.19
N ILE A 52 4.36 -2.34 8.06
CA ILE A 52 3.58 -1.75 6.95
C ILE A 52 2.15 -1.42 7.39
N GLN A 53 1.49 -2.34 8.09
CA GLN A 53 0.16 -2.08 8.66
C GLN A 53 0.17 -0.91 9.65
N GLY A 54 1.20 -0.81 10.50
CA GLY A 54 1.36 0.30 11.44
C GLY A 54 1.55 1.64 10.74
N LEU A 55 2.28 1.68 9.62
CA LEU A 55 2.41 2.88 8.78
C LEU A 55 1.07 3.25 8.16
N MET A 56 0.35 2.29 7.58
CA MET A 56 -0.94 2.52 6.92
C MET A 56 -2.03 3.01 7.89
N ASN A 57 -2.00 2.57 9.15
CA ASN A 57 -2.95 3.01 10.17
C ASN A 57 -2.40 4.18 11.02
N GLY A 58 -1.21 4.67 10.69
CA GLY A 58 -0.49 5.66 11.50
C GLY A 58 -0.98 7.08 11.23
N PRO A 59 -0.84 8.00 12.21
CA PRO A 59 -1.34 9.37 12.10
C PRO A 59 -0.73 10.13 10.92
N SER A 60 0.54 9.86 10.59
CA SER A 60 1.22 10.50 9.45
C SER A 60 0.65 10.05 8.09
N PHE A 61 0.21 8.80 7.97
CA PHE A 61 -0.41 8.30 6.75
C PHE A 61 -1.84 8.81 6.61
N GLU A 62 -2.62 8.81 7.70
CA GLU A 62 -3.96 9.41 7.73
C GLU A 62 -3.94 10.90 7.37
N GLU A 63 -2.97 11.66 7.90
CA GLU A 63 -2.78 13.06 7.53
C GLU A 63 -2.44 13.23 6.04
N ALA A 64 -1.51 12.43 5.52
CA ALA A 64 -1.15 12.45 4.11
C ALA A 64 -2.34 12.08 3.20
N LEU A 65 -3.13 11.08 3.58
CA LEU A 65 -4.35 10.67 2.87
C LEU A 65 -5.41 11.79 2.92
N GLY A 66 -5.57 12.46 4.07
CA GLY A 66 -6.41 13.64 4.22
C GLY A 66 -6.01 14.73 3.23
N ARG A 67 -4.72 15.07 3.17
CA ARG A 67 -4.19 16.07 2.23
C ARG A 67 -4.44 15.69 0.77
N LEU A 68 -4.23 14.43 0.38
CA LEU A 68 -4.49 13.95 -0.98
C LEU A 68 -5.99 14.04 -1.35
N LYS A 69 -6.88 13.66 -0.43
CA LYS A 69 -8.33 13.80 -0.62
C LYS A 69 -8.74 15.27 -0.74
N SER A 70 -8.18 16.16 0.07
CA SER A 70 -8.46 17.60 0.01
C SER A 70 -7.94 18.26 -1.27
N VAL A 71 -6.75 17.86 -1.76
CA VAL A 71 -6.19 18.37 -3.04
C VAL A 71 -7.03 17.90 -4.23
N ASN A 72 -7.57 16.68 -4.18
CA ASN A 72 -8.42 16.13 -5.25
C ASN A 72 -9.88 16.59 -5.20
N ALA A 73 -10.32 17.25 -4.12
CA ALA A 73 -11.71 17.71 -3.93
C ALA A 73 -12.01 19.09 -4.55
N GLY A 74 -11.05 19.74 -5.23
CA GLY A 74 -11.20 21.11 -5.73
C GLY A 74 -11.14 22.17 -4.61
N PRO A 75 -10.96 23.46 -4.94
CA PRO A 75 -10.80 24.49 -3.93
C PRO A 75 -12.09 24.66 -3.14
N ILE A 76 -12.02 24.48 -1.82
CA ILE A 76 -13.08 24.85 -0.89
C ILE A 76 -13.07 26.38 -0.77
N THR A 77 -13.59 27.09 -1.77
CA THR A 77 -13.94 28.50 -1.58
C THR A 77 -15.26 28.56 -0.83
N ASN A 78 -15.19 28.70 0.49
CA ASN A 78 -16.28 29.31 1.24
C ASN A 78 -15.69 30.26 2.28
N VAL A 79 -15.27 31.44 1.80
CA VAL A 79 -15.14 32.62 2.66
C VAL A 79 -16.55 33.18 2.85
N LYS A 80 -17.16 32.87 4.00
CA LYS A 80 -18.23 33.69 4.56
C LYS A 80 -17.59 34.76 5.44
N SER A 81 -17.82 36.02 5.09
CA SER A 81 -17.87 37.17 5.98
C SER A 81 -19.03 38.04 5.52
#